data_AF-A0A8T6RNF7-F1
#
_entry.id   AF-A0A8T6RNF7-F1
#
_cell.length_a   1.000
_cell.length_b   1.000
_cell.length_c   1.000
_cell.angle_alpha   90.00
_cell.angle_beta   90.00
_cell.angle_gamma   90.00
#
_symmetry.space_group_name_H-M   'P 1'
#
loop_
_entity.id
_entity.type
_entity.pdbx_description
1 polymer ?
#
loop_
_entity_poly.entity_id
_entity_poly.type
_entity_poly.pdbx_seq_one_letter_code
_entity_poly.pdbx_strand_id
1 'polypeptide(L)'
;MIHGILIMNKAGIPIYRDFWIEQLKELIGSESTVLVAGFLNALSMFANQFHWEPSKIHFRDNKYRLDNFEIMFHEEGPFVTVIFLDTYHFRGQVQSKINLIFDEVLVKYLKKMLSEQLVELSFEDKKLIREVFVNYNEKSMIMEHIKQLNKFGFDFVSNPDIKGIFILSLDGELLWNKQLKKEEIEYLLEKVQAAELGAFKEGSLFNMTLDKMGDPVIISETRSDQVPFIYGLVCDINSSLGPIAAELDKNLNKIFINSKK
;
A
#
# COMPACT_ATOMS: atom_id res chain seq x y z
N MET A 1 -4.20 -4.09 -0.72
CA MET A 1 -4.04 -3.90 0.74
C MET A 1 -2.81 -4.63 1.27
N ILE A 2 -2.08 -4.03 2.22
CA ILE A 2 -1.04 -4.75 2.97
C ILE A 2 -1.76 -5.60 4.02
N HIS A 3 -1.42 -6.88 4.09
CA HIS A 3 -2.11 -7.90 4.89
C HIS A 3 -1.35 -8.30 6.14
N GLY A 4 -0.06 -7.99 6.19
CA GLY A 4 0.75 -8.23 7.37
C GLY A 4 2.23 -8.01 7.14
N ILE A 5 2.98 -8.11 8.23
CA ILE A 5 4.41 -7.89 8.29
C ILE A 5 5.06 -8.91 9.23
N LEU A 6 6.24 -9.36 8.82
CA LEU A 6 7.17 -10.12 9.64
C LEU A 6 8.54 -9.45 9.58
N ILE A 7 9.10 -9.09 10.73
CA ILE A 7 10.47 -8.59 10.87
C ILE A 7 11.26 -9.66 11.60
N MET A 8 12.40 -10.04 11.05
CA MET A 8 13.28 -11.06 11.59
C MET A 8 14.74 -10.64 11.45
N ASN A 9 15.64 -11.32 12.15
CA ASN A 9 17.07 -11.19 11.90
C ASN A 9 17.49 -12.06 10.70
N LYS A 10 18.73 -11.89 10.22
CA LYS A 10 19.30 -12.71 9.13
C LYS A 10 19.47 -14.21 9.46
N ALA A 11 19.29 -14.61 10.72
CA ALA A 11 19.22 -16.01 11.12
C ALA A 11 17.80 -16.58 11.05
N GLY A 12 16.81 -15.78 10.65
CA GLY A 12 15.39 -16.18 10.57
C GLY A 12 14.67 -16.20 11.92
N ILE A 13 15.23 -15.55 12.95
CA ILE A 13 14.58 -15.41 14.26
C ILE A 13 13.59 -14.24 14.21
N PRO A 14 12.28 -14.47 14.46
CA PRO A 14 11.28 -13.40 14.46
C PRO A 14 11.54 -12.37 15.57
N ILE A 15 11.43 -11.10 15.21
CA ILE A 15 11.50 -9.94 16.13
C ILE A 15 10.11 -9.32 16.31
N TYR A 16 9.37 -9.24 15.22
CA TYR A 16 8.02 -8.69 15.20
C TYR A 16 7.17 -9.38 14.15
N ARG A 17 5.89 -9.55 14.46
CA ARG A 17 4.88 -10.03 13.52
C ARG A 17 3.56 -9.33 13.81
N ASP A 18 2.86 -8.97 12.75
CA ASP A 18 1.46 -8.57 12.84
C ASP A 18 0.77 -8.94 11.52
N PHE A 19 -0.27 -9.76 11.61
CA PHE A 19 -1.04 -10.24 10.48
C PHE A 19 -2.47 -9.73 10.64
N TRP A 20 -3.00 -9.05 9.62
CA TRP A 20 -4.27 -8.33 9.73
C TRP A 20 -5.45 -9.08 9.13
N ILE A 21 -5.19 -10.03 8.23
CA ILE A 21 -6.21 -10.92 7.69
C ILE A 21 -6.19 -12.27 8.40
N GLU A 22 -7.36 -12.86 8.60
CA GLU A 22 -7.52 -14.12 9.34
C GLU A 22 -6.73 -15.26 8.70
N GLN A 23 -6.65 -15.29 7.37
CA GLN A 23 -5.97 -16.37 6.67
C GLN A 23 -4.46 -16.43 6.96
N LEU A 24 -3.79 -15.28 7.07
CA LEU A 24 -2.37 -15.23 7.45
C LEU A 24 -2.18 -15.57 8.93
N LYS A 25 -3.12 -15.14 9.79
CA LYS A 25 -3.09 -15.49 11.23
C LYS A 25 -3.21 -16.99 11.43
N GLU A 26 -4.12 -17.66 10.71
CA GLU A 26 -4.32 -19.10 10.77
C GLU A 26 -3.14 -19.87 10.18
N LEU A 27 -2.59 -19.43 9.03
CA LEU A 27 -1.47 -20.09 8.37
C LEU A 27 -0.17 -20.00 9.19
N ILE A 28 0.20 -18.78 9.59
CA ILE A 28 1.53 -18.52 10.17
C ILE A 28 1.50 -18.73 11.69
N GLY A 29 0.34 -18.53 12.32
CA GLY A 29 0.06 -18.87 13.72
C GLY A 29 1.06 -18.28 14.72
N SER A 30 0.83 -18.52 16.01
CA SER A 30 1.84 -18.18 17.02
C SER A 30 3.00 -19.19 17.04
N GLU A 31 2.67 -20.47 16.88
CA GLU A 31 3.59 -21.61 17.00
C GLU A 31 4.43 -21.82 15.74
N SER A 32 3.88 -21.56 14.55
CA SER A 32 4.58 -21.80 13.28
C SER A 32 5.45 -20.63 12.81
N THR A 33 5.39 -19.45 13.45
CA THR A 33 6.14 -18.28 12.96
C THR A 33 7.64 -18.50 12.91
N VAL A 34 8.25 -19.19 13.87
CA VAL A 34 9.70 -19.44 13.83
C VAL A 34 10.08 -20.29 12.61
N LEU A 35 9.26 -21.31 12.31
CA LEU A 35 9.46 -22.15 11.13
C LEU A 35 9.25 -21.36 9.84
N VAL A 36 8.18 -20.56 9.76
CA VAL A 36 7.87 -19.72 8.61
C VAL A 36 8.94 -18.67 8.38
N ALA A 37 9.42 -18.00 9.43
CA ALA A 37 10.50 -17.03 9.36
C ALA A 37 11.81 -17.68 8.89
N GLY A 38 12.18 -18.83 9.45
CA GLY A 38 13.33 -19.60 9.00
C GLY A 38 13.23 -20.01 7.53
N PHE A 39 12.05 -20.47 7.10
CA PHE A 39 11.79 -20.82 5.69
C PHE A 39 11.88 -19.62 4.75
N LEU A 40 11.21 -18.51 5.09
CA LEU A 40 11.23 -17.28 4.28
C LEU A 40 12.64 -16.68 4.21
N ASN A 41 13.40 -16.73 5.31
CA ASN A 41 14.79 -16.30 5.32
C ASN A 41 15.66 -17.19 4.41
N ALA A 42 15.52 -18.51 4.51
CA ALA A 42 16.23 -19.44 3.63
C ALA A 42 15.88 -19.22 2.14
N LEU A 43 14.61 -18.94 1.85
CA LEU A 43 14.15 -18.62 0.51
C LEU A 43 14.76 -17.29 0.01
N SER A 44 14.79 -16.25 0.86
CA SER A 44 15.45 -14.97 0.53
C SER A 44 16.92 -15.17 0.22
N MET A 45 17.64 -15.91 1.07
CA MET A 45 19.06 -16.23 0.87
C MET A 45 19.30 -16.99 -0.43
N PHE A 46 18.46 -17.99 -0.72
CA PHE A 46 18.54 -18.75 -1.97
C PHE A 46 18.31 -17.83 -3.17
N ALA A 47 17.23 -17.04 -3.17
CA ALA A 47 16.91 -16.14 -4.27
C ALA A 47 18.02 -15.10 -4.51
N ASN A 48 18.56 -14.51 -3.44
CA ASN A 48 19.68 -13.57 -3.51
C ASN A 48 20.94 -14.19 -4.13
N GLN A 49 21.23 -15.47 -3.84
CA GLN A 49 22.35 -16.18 -4.44
C GLN A 49 22.22 -16.31 -5.97
N PHE A 50 20.99 -16.37 -6.48
CA PHE A 50 20.70 -16.43 -7.92
C PHE A 50 20.34 -15.07 -8.53
N HIS A 51 20.45 -13.98 -7.76
CA HIS A 51 19.98 -12.64 -8.16
C HIS A 51 18.52 -12.61 -8.60
N TRP A 52 17.70 -13.42 -7.94
CA TRP A 52 16.25 -13.46 -8.14
C TRP A 52 15.56 -12.69 -7.03
N GLU A 53 14.54 -11.92 -7.39
CA GLU A 53 13.67 -11.26 -6.43
C GLU A 53 12.44 -12.16 -6.21
N PRO A 54 12.20 -12.70 -5.00
CA PRO A 54 10.99 -13.46 -4.74
C PRO A 54 9.79 -12.51 -4.84
N SER A 55 9.04 -12.61 -5.94
CA SER A 55 7.94 -11.67 -6.20
C SER A 55 6.57 -12.20 -5.74
N LYS A 56 6.37 -13.53 -5.75
CA LYS A 56 5.10 -14.20 -5.43
C LYS A 56 5.35 -15.51 -4.71
N ILE A 57 4.66 -15.73 -3.60
CA ILE A 57 4.60 -17.04 -2.94
C ILE A 57 3.16 -17.48 -2.89
N HIS A 58 2.87 -18.59 -3.57
CA HIS A 58 1.56 -19.23 -3.49
C HIS A 58 1.61 -20.30 -2.39
N PHE A 59 0.88 -20.05 -1.30
CA PHE A 59 0.68 -21.07 -0.27
C PHE A 59 -0.47 -21.98 -0.70
N ARG A 60 -0.15 -23.22 -1.05
CA ARG A 60 -1.17 -24.25 -1.30
C ARG A 60 -1.51 -24.95 0.01
N ASP A 61 -2.61 -24.57 0.63
CA ASP A 61 -3.28 -25.37 1.65
C ASP A 61 -4.57 -25.95 1.05
N ASN A 62 -4.84 -27.24 1.29
CA ASN A 62 -6.08 -27.89 0.86
C ASN A 62 -7.33 -27.29 1.52
N LYS A 63 -7.19 -26.56 2.63
CA LYS A 63 -8.29 -25.88 3.33
C LYS A 63 -8.51 -24.43 2.88
N TYR A 64 -7.46 -23.74 2.43
CA TYR A 64 -7.50 -22.33 2.09
C TYR A 64 -6.79 -22.09 0.76
N ARG A 65 -7.54 -21.62 -0.24
CA ARG A 65 -6.92 -21.06 -1.46
C ARG A 65 -6.33 -19.70 -1.10
N LEU A 66 -5.07 -19.69 -0.65
CA LEU A 66 -4.28 -18.48 -0.46
C LEU A 66 -3.60 -18.09 -1.77
N ASP A 67 -4.41 -17.99 -2.83
CA ASP A 67 -3.88 -17.93 -4.19
C ASP A 67 -3.30 -16.56 -4.57
N ASN A 68 -3.38 -15.52 -3.73
CA ASN A 68 -3.26 -14.14 -4.21
C ASN A 68 -2.36 -13.18 -3.40
N PHE A 69 -1.45 -13.65 -2.54
CA PHE A 69 -0.53 -12.71 -1.86
C PHE A 69 0.79 -12.56 -2.63
N GLU A 70 1.16 -11.32 -2.88
CA GLU A 70 2.54 -10.98 -3.17
C GLU A 70 3.32 -10.86 -1.86
N ILE A 71 4.58 -11.25 -1.93
CA ILE A 71 5.51 -11.07 -0.82
C ILE A 71 6.61 -10.16 -1.29
N MET A 72 6.91 -9.17 -0.46
CA MET A 72 8.03 -8.27 -0.67
C MET A 72 9.06 -8.52 0.43
N PHE A 73 10.28 -8.81 0.01
CA PHE A 73 11.44 -8.95 0.87
C PHE A 73 12.24 -7.66 0.85
N HIS A 74 12.66 -7.22 2.03
CA HIS A 74 13.59 -6.12 2.16
C HIS A 74 14.64 -6.45 3.22
N GLU A 75 15.91 -6.34 2.85
CA GLU A 75 17.03 -6.57 3.74
C GLU A 75 17.78 -5.26 3.97
N GLU A 76 17.87 -4.85 5.23
CA GLU A 76 18.61 -3.64 5.63
C GLU A 76 19.42 -3.96 6.90
N GLY A 77 20.75 -3.90 6.78
CA GLY A 77 21.65 -4.28 7.86
C GLY A 77 21.43 -5.72 8.36
N PRO A 78 21.21 -5.95 9.67
CA PRO A 78 20.94 -7.28 10.25
C PRO A 78 19.47 -7.69 10.20
N PHE A 79 18.58 -6.86 9.65
CA PHE A 79 17.14 -7.10 9.61
C PHE A 79 16.70 -7.60 8.24
N VAL A 80 15.68 -8.46 8.27
CA VAL A 80 14.91 -8.87 7.10
C VAL A 80 13.45 -8.56 7.40
N THR A 81 12.83 -7.75 6.54
CA THR A 81 11.42 -7.39 6.59
C THR A 81 10.69 -8.08 5.46
N VAL A 82 9.62 -8.77 5.81
CA VAL A 82 8.73 -9.46 4.88
C VAL A 82 7.35 -8.84 4.97
N ILE A 83 6.86 -8.30 3.86
CA ILE A 83 5.52 -7.73 3.75
C ILE A 83 4.65 -8.68 2.93
N PHE A 84 3.43 -8.90 3.40
CA PHE A 84 2.38 -9.62 2.68
C PHE A 84 1.40 -8.61 2.14
N LEU A 85 1.15 -8.58 0.83
CA LEU A 85 0.33 -7.56 0.18
C LEU A 85 -0.48 -8.11 -1.00
N ASP A 86 -1.53 -7.39 -1.39
CA ASP A 86 -2.23 -7.64 -2.65
C ASP A 86 -1.32 -7.36 -3.87
N THR A 87 -1.71 -7.88 -5.02
CA THR A 87 -1.01 -7.74 -6.31
C THR A 87 -0.78 -6.29 -6.74
N TYR A 88 -1.72 -5.39 -6.48
CA TYR A 88 -1.80 -4.06 -7.12
C TYR A 88 -1.07 -2.90 -6.40
N HIS A 89 -0.15 -3.17 -5.47
CA HIS A 89 0.53 -2.10 -4.73
C HIS A 89 1.68 -1.41 -5.48
N PHE A 90 1.88 -0.13 -5.16
CA PHE A 90 3.05 0.65 -5.58
C PHE A 90 4.27 0.26 -4.75
N ARG A 91 5.03 -0.74 -5.20
CA ARG A 91 6.19 -1.31 -4.47
C ARG A 91 7.18 -0.27 -3.97
N GLY A 92 7.48 0.77 -4.76
CA GLY A 92 8.38 1.85 -4.34
C GLY A 92 7.89 2.60 -3.09
N GLN A 93 6.57 2.78 -2.94
CA GLN A 93 5.99 3.46 -1.77
C GLN A 93 5.89 2.53 -0.56
N VAL A 94 5.62 1.24 -0.78
CA VAL A 94 5.76 0.22 0.27
C VAL A 94 7.21 0.17 0.78
N GLN A 95 8.20 0.26 -0.12
CA GLN A 95 9.61 0.34 0.24
C GLN A 95 9.91 1.59 1.10
N SER A 96 9.39 2.76 0.71
CA SER A 96 9.53 3.98 1.51
C SER A 96 8.97 3.84 2.93
N LYS A 97 7.84 3.13 3.09
CA LYS A 97 7.31 2.79 4.43
C LYS A 97 8.24 1.88 5.21
N ILE A 98 8.80 0.86 4.57
CA ILE A 98 9.78 -0.04 5.23
C ILE A 98 11.01 0.76 5.67
N ASN A 99 11.53 1.66 4.83
CA ASN A 99 12.67 2.53 5.15
C ASN A 99 12.34 3.44 6.35
N LEU A 100 11.15 4.05 6.37
CA LEU A 100 10.70 4.85 7.51
C LEU A 100 10.68 4.02 8.81
N ILE A 101 10.18 2.78 8.76
CA ILE A 101 10.21 1.88 9.92
C ILE A 101 11.64 1.52 10.32
N PHE A 102 12.54 1.34 9.37
CA PHE A 102 13.93 1.12 9.68
C PHE A 102 14.52 2.30 10.46
N ASP A 103 14.38 3.50 9.92
CA ASP A 103 14.95 4.73 10.49
C ASP A 103 14.36 5.08 11.86
N GLU A 104 13.03 5.04 11.99
CA GLU A 104 12.33 5.48 13.20
C GLU A 104 12.25 4.40 14.28
N VAL A 105 12.30 3.12 13.91
CA VAL A 105 12.13 2.00 14.86
C VAL A 105 13.35 1.12 14.93
N LEU A 106 13.76 0.49 13.83
CA LEU A 106 14.75 -0.60 13.87
C LEU A 106 16.17 -0.13 14.21
N VAL A 107 16.54 1.11 13.82
CA VAL A 107 17.84 1.72 14.16
C VAL A 107 18.11 1.71 15.67
N LYS A 108 17.07 1.92 16.49
CA LYS A 108 17.16 1.88 17.97
C LYS A 108 17.69 0.54 18.50
N TYR A 109 17.50 -0.54 17.74
CA TYR A 109 17.81 -1.92 18.13
C TYR A 109 19.05 -2.50 17.45
N LEU A 110 19.68 -1.77 16.51
CA LEU A 110 20.86 -2.22 15.75
C LEU A 110 21.98 -2.78 16.63
N LYS A 111 22.33 -2.07 17.72
CA LYS A 111 23.42 -2.49 18.60
C LYS A 111 23.13 -3.85 19.26
N LYS A 112 21.89 -4.08 19.71
CA LYS A 112 21.48 -5.35 20.32
C LYS A 112 21.53 -6.48 19.30
N MET A 113 21.05 -6.21 18.09
CA MET A 113 21.08 -7.17 16.97
C MET A 113 22.48 -7.61 16.61
N LEU A 114 23.42 -6.67 16.48
CA LEU A 114 24.82 -6.97 16.13
C LEU A 114 25.56 -7.75 17.23
N SER A 115 25.10 -7.63 18.48
CA SER A 115 25.60 -8.42 19.61
C SER A 115 24.85 -9.74 19.81
N GLU A 116 24.01 -10.16 18.85
CA GLU A 116 23.19 -11.38 18.90
C GLU A 116 22.28 -11.47 20.13
N GLN A 117 21.93 -10.33 20.73
CA GLN A 117 21.00 -10.28 21.85
C GLN A 117 19.56 -10.38 21.35
N LEU A 118 18.70 -10.99 22.18
CA LEU A 118 17.27 -11.03 21.92
C LEU A 118 16.73 -9.59 21.83
N VAL A 119 16.04 -9.28 20.73
CA VAL A 119 15.38 -8.00 20.52
C VAL A 119 13.90 -8.15 20.79
N GLU A 120 13.39 -7.30 21.66
CA GLU A 120 11.96 -7.13 21.89
C GLU A 120 11.59 -5.67 21.64
N LEU A 121 10.69 -5.44 20.69
CA LEU A 121 10.19 -4.10 20.40
C LEU A 121 9.25 -3.62 21.50
N SER A 122 9.36 -2.34 21.86
CA SER A 122 8.44 -1.66 22.77
C SER A 122 7.01 -1.65 22.21
N PHE A 123 6.03 -1.39 23.09
CA PHE A 123 4.63 -1.28 22.66
C PHE A 123 4.44 -0.11 21.68
N GLU A 124 5.09 1.01 21.94
CA GLU A 124 5.06 2.24 21.14
C GLU A 124 5.66 2.00 19.74
N ASP A 125 6.77 1.27 19.66
CA ASP A 125 7.39 0.92 18.37
C ASP A 125 6.49 -0.03 17.56
N LYS A 126 5.89 -1.04 18.20
CA LYS A 126 4.92 -1.95 17.55
C LYS A 126 3.70 -1.18 17.04
N LYS A 127 3.21 -0.21 17.81
CA LYS A 127 2.10 0.66 17.44
C LYS A 127 2.45 1.52 16.23
N LEU A 128 3.64 2.15 16.23
CA LEU A 128 4.10 2.98 15.11
C LEU A 128 4.23 2.16 13.82
N ILE A 129 4.80 0.94 13.89
CA ILE A 129 4.88 0.04 12.73
C ILE A 129 3.49 -0.18 12.12
N ARG A 130 2.52 -0.53 12.97
CA ARG A 130 1.15 -0.76 12.53
C ARG A 130 0.55 0.49 11.90
N GLU A 131 0.68 1.65 12.54
CA GLU A 131 0.09 2.91 12.07
C GLU A 131 0.61 3.33 10.68
N VAL A 132 1.91 3.16 10.42
CA VAL A 132 2.51 3.44 9.10
C VAL A 132 1.94 2.54 8.01
N PHE A 133 1.85 1.23 8.25
CA PHE A 133 1.38 0.32 7.21
C PHE A 133 -0.12 0.32 7.00
N VAL A 134 -0.92 0.59 8.04
CA VAL A 134 -2.39 0.67 7.91
C VAL A 134 -2.88 2.06 7.47
N ASN A 135 -1.97 2.98 7.12
CA ASN A 135 -2.30 4.35 6.70
C ASN A 135 -3.18 5.06 7.74
N TYR A 136 -2.82 4.96 9.02
CA TYR A 136 -3.69 5.45 10.11
C TYR A 136 -3.94 6.95 10.01
N ASN A 137 -2.89 7.74 9.75
CA ASN A 137 -2.98 9.20 9.67
C ASN A 137 -3.89 9.62 8.50
N GLU A 138 -3.68 9.02 7.34
CA GLU A 138 -4.47 9.20 6.12
C GLU A 138 -5.95 8.88 6.36
N LYS A 139 -6.25 7.71 6.94
CA LYS A 139 -7.60 7.29 7.27
C LYS A 139 -8.26 8.23 8.28
N SER A 140 -7.51 8.68 9.27
CA SER A 140 -7.98 9.64 10.26
C SER A 140 -8.39 10.97 9.61
N MET A 141 -7.55 11.49 8.72
CA MET A 141 -7.83 12.71 7.94
C MET A 141 -9.09 12.56 7.08
N ILE A 142 -9.26 11.41 6.40
CA ILE A 142 -10.47 11.11 5.60
C ILE A 142 -11.71 11.09 6.49
N MET A 143 -11.64 10.41 7.63
CA MET A 143 -12.77 10.28 8.55
C MET A 143 -13.19 11.62 9.17
N GLU A 144 -12.23 12.47 9.51
CA GLU A 144 -12.49 13.83 10.01
C GLU A 144 -13.30 14.66 8.98
N HIS A 145 -13.02 14.49 7.69
CA HIS A 145 -13.62 15.28 6.61
C HIS A 145 -14.70 14.54 5.82
N ILE A 146 -15.16 13.37 6.29
CA ILE A 146 -16.00 12.45 5.51
C ILE A 146 -17.31 13.09 5.01
N LYS A 147 -17.90 14.01 5.78
CA LYS A 147 -19.12 14.72 5.38
C LYS A 147 -18.87 15.68 4.22
N GLN A 148 -17.75 16.41 4.25
CA GLN A 148 -17.37 17.32 3.18
C GLN A 148 -16.97 16.56 1.93
N LEU A 149 -16.23 15.45 2.09
CA LEU A 149 -15.86 14.54 1.00
C LEU A 149 -17.10 13.92 0.34
N ASN A 150 -18.07 13.43 1.13
CA ASN A 150 -19.28 12.85 0.58
C ASN A 150 -20.14 13.87 -0.17
N LYS A 151 -20.20 15.12 0.31
CA LYS A 151 -20.89 16.21 -0.37
C LYS A 151 -20.18 16.56 -1.69
N PHE A 152 -18.87 16.84 -1.63
CA PHE A 152 -18.06 17.11 -2.80
C PHE A 152 -18.19 15.99 -3.83
N GLY A 153 -18.01 14.73 -3.40
CA GLY A 153 -18.13 13.56 -4.23
C GLY A 153 -19.48 13.45 -4.91
N PHE A 154 -20.59 13.72 -4.20
CA PHE A 154 -21.93 13.74 -4.78
C PHE A 154 -22.11 14.84 -5.83
N ASP A 155 -21.68 16.05 -5.52
CA ASP A 155 -21.79 17.19 -6.44
C ASP A 155 -20.92 16.95 -7.70
N PHE A 156 -19.71 16.43 -7.51
CA PHE A 156 -18.73 16.20 -8.57
C PHE A 156 -19.17 15.10 -9.54
N VAL A 157 -19.60 13.95 -9.03
CA VAL A 157 -20.12 12.84 -9.86
C VAL A 157 -21.53 13.08 -10.41
N SER A 158 -22.13 14.24 -10.16
CA SER A 158 -23.37 14.66 -10.83
C SER A 158 -23.10 15.12 -12.27
N ASN A 159 -21.85 15.36 -12.64
CA ASN A 159 -21.46 15.55 -14.03
C ASN A 159 -21.59 14.20 -14.79
N PRO A 160 -22.40 14.10 -15.86
CA PRO A 160 -22.60 12.86 -16.61
C PRO A 160 -21.33 12.27 -17.22
N ASP A 161 -20.31 13.10 -17.40
CA ASP A 161 -19.00 12.73 -17.95
C ASP A 161 -18.11 12.00 -16.92
N ILE A 162 -18.55 11.90 -15.66
CA ILE A 162 -17.80 11.34 -14.54
C ILE A 162 -18.50 10.09 -14.02
N LYS A 163 -17.84 8.95 -14.15
CA LYS A 163 -18.31 7.63 -13.68
C LYS A 163 -18.00 7.38 -12.21
N GLY A 164 -16.94 8.00 -11.70
CA GLY A 164 -16.65 8.00 -10.28
C GLY A 164 -15.32 8.61 -9.91
N ILE A 165 -15.11 8.72 -8.60
CA ILE A 165 -13.92 9.32 -8.00
C ILE A 165 -13.51 8.48 -6.79
N PHE A 166 -12.21 8.38 -6.56
CA PHE A 166 -11.65 7.71 -5.39
C PHE A 166 -10.37 8.39 -4.91
N ILE A 167 -10.02 8.12 -3.65
CA ILE A 167 -8.80 8.58 -3.00
C ILE A 167 -8.04 7.35 -2.56
N LEU A 168 -6.76 7.29 -2.92
CA LEU A 168 -5.83 6.29 -2.44
C LEU A 168 -4.78 6.94 -1.52
N SER A 169 -4.19 6.12 -0.65
CA SER A 169 -2.90 6.43 -0.03
C SER A 169 -1.78 6.37 -1.08
N LEU A 170 -0.60 6.88 -0.74
CA LEU A 170 0.57 6.83 -1.62
C LEU A 170 0.99 5.40 -1.99
N ASP A 171 0.75 4.41 -1.12
CA ASP A 171 1.00 2.99 -1.42
C ASP A 171 -0.13 2.28 -2.17
N GLY A 172 -1.18 3.01 -2.57
CA GLY A 172 -2.27 2.50 -3.41
C GLY A 172 -3.42 1.85 -2.65
N GLU A 173 -3.49 1.98 -1.32
CA GLU A 173 -4.65 1.53 -0.55
C GLU A 173 -5.85 2.46 -0.79
N LEU A 174 -7.01 1.88 -1.07
CA LEU A 174 -8.25 2.64 -1.20
C LEU A 174 -8.70 3.22 0.15
N LEU A 175 -8.78 4.54 0.23
CA LEU A 175 -9.18 5.29 1.43
C LEU A 175 -10.63 5.78 1.37
N TRP A 176 -11.10 6.16 0.19
CA TRP A 176 -12.47 6.65 -0.02
C TRP A 176 -12.86 6.54 -1.50
N ASN A 177 -14.16 6.38 -1.77
CA ASN A 177 -14.69 6.29 -3.14
C ASN A 177 -16.15 6.79 -3.23
N LYS A 178 -16.54 7.17 -4.45
CA LYS A 178 -17.92 7.53 -4.81
C LYS A 178 -18.27 6.99 -6.19
N GLN A 179 -19.49 6.46 -6.32
CA GLN A 179 -20.07 5.83 -7.53
C GLN A 179 -19.40 4.54 -8.05
N LEU A 180 -18.20 4.23 -7.61
CA LEU A 180 -17.50 2.98 -7.94
C LEU A 180 -17.51 2.04 -6.74
N LYS A 181 -17.58 0.73 -6.97
CA LYS A 181 -17.36 -0.29 -5.93
C LYS A 181 -15.86 -0.53 -5.76
N LYS A 182 -15.48 -1.10 -4.62
CA LYS A 182 -14.09 -1.40 -4.30
C LYS A 182 -13.47 -2.34 -5.34
N GLU A 183 -14.20 -3.38 -5.72
CA GLU A 183 -13.73 -4.41 -6.65
C GLU A 183 -13.48 -3.84 -8.06
N GLU A 184 -14.28 -2.85 -8.46
CA GLU A 184 -14.09 -2.14 -9.74
C GLU A 184 -12.80 -1.33 -9.71
N ILE A 185 -12.54 -0.61 -8.61
CA ILE A 185 -11.33 0.19 -8.45
C ILE A 185 -10.09 -0.72 -8.41
N GLU A 186 -10.12 -1.80 -7.64
CA GLU A 186 -9.02 -2.77 -7.56
C GLU A 186 -8.68 -3.36 -8.93
N TYR A 187 -9.70 -3.75 -9.71
CA TYR A 187 -9.51 -4.21 -11.08
C TYR A 187 -8.83 -3.15 -11.97
N LEU A 188 -9.22 -1.88 -11.85
CA LEU A 188 -8.59 -0.80 -12.60
C LEU A 188 -7.12 -0.60 -12.19
N LEU A 189 -6.81 -0.64 -10.89
CA LEU A 189 -5.45 -0.49 -10.38
C LEU A 189 -4.53 -1.63 -10.83
N GLU A 190 -5.03 -2.86 -10.88
CA GLU A 190 -4.28 -3.99 -11.45
C GLU A 190 -3.91 -3.78 -12.92
N LYS A 191 -4.83 -3.19 -13.70
CA LYS A 191 -4.55 -2.86 -15.11
C LYS A 191 -3.51 -1.77 -15.25
N VAL A 192 -3.57 -0.75 -14.37
CA VAL A 192 -2.61 0.33 -14.33
C VAL A 192 -1.21 -0.21 -14.04
N GLN A 193 -1.07 -1.00 -12.98
CA GLN A 193 0.21 -1.61 -12.62
C GLN A 193 0.76 -2.53 -13.72
N ALA A 194 -0.10 -3.34 -14.36
CA ALA A 194 0.31 -4.23 -15.45
C ALA A 194 0.80 -3.47 -16.69
N ALA A 195 0.20 -2.31 -16.99
CA ALA A 195 0.64 -1.43 -18.07
C ALA A 195 1.92 -0.64 -17.73
N GLU A 196 2.22 -0.47 -16.44
CA GLU A 196 3.30 0.39 -15.92
C GLU A 196 4.61 -0.32 -15.55
N LEU A 197 4.78 -1.60 -15.93
CA LEU A 197 6.07 -2.32 -15.86
C LEU A 197 7.22 -1.68 -16.67
N GLY A 198 7.08 -0.44 -17.16
CA GLY A 198 8.11 0.30 -17.90
C GLY A 198 8.40 1.74 -17.45
N ALA A 199 7.60 2.42 -16.62
CA ALA A 199 7.81 3.86 -16.38
C ALA A 199 7.12 4.45 -15.13
N PHE A 200 7.37 3.92 -13.93
CA PHE A 200 7.19 4.74 -12.71
C PHE A 200 8.39 5.69 -12.60
N LYS A 201 8.28 6.89 -13.18
CA LYS A 201 9.16 8.01 -12.82
C LYS A 201 8.36 8.97 -11.95
N GLU A 202 8.90 9.24 -10.76
CA GLU A 202 8.28 10.10 -9.76
C GLU A 202 7.82 11.44 -10.35
N GLY A 203 6.58 11.85 -10.06
CA GLY A 203 6.12 13.24 -10.25
C GLY A 203 5.38 13.57 -11.54
N SER A 204 4.78 12.60 -12.25
CA SER A 204 3.94 12.86 -13.42
C SER A 204 2.49 12.44 -13.22
N LEU A 205 1.55 13.34 -13.54
CA LEU A 205 0.12 13.07 -13.75
C LEU A 205 -0.06 11.77 -14.56
N PHE A 206 -0.74 10.76 -14.00
CA PHE A 206 -1.05 9.53 -14.71
C PHE A 206 -2.31 9.72 -15.57
N ASN A 207 -2.13 9.82 -16.88
CA ASN A 207 -3.22 9.66 -17.84
C ASN A 207 -3.13 8.25 -18.42
N MET A 208 -3.94 7.30 -17.95
CA MET A 208 -3.99 5.97 -18.56
C MET A 208 -5.30 5.72 -19.27
N THR A 209 -5.31 5.94 -20.58
CA THR A 209 -6.42 5.54 -21.44
C THR A 209 -6.38 4.02 -21.66
N LEU A 210 -7.20 3.27 -20.93
CA LEU A 210 -7.40 1.84 -21.19
C LEU A 210 -8.39 1.67 -22.35
N ASP A 211 -7.88 1.33 -23.53
CA ASP A 211 -8.68 0.92 -24.68
C ASP A 211 -8.92 -0.60 -24.68
N LYS A 212 -10.20 -0.98 -24.61
CA LYS A 212 -10.88 -2.11 -25.28
C LYS A 212 -12.30 -2.37 -24.75
N MET A 213 -12.71 -1.69 -23.66
CA MET A 213 -14.09 -1.75 -23.12
C MET A 213 -14.78 -0.38 -22.96
N GLY A 214 -14.13 0.73 -23.34
CA GLY A 214 -14.79 2.05 -23.48
C GLY A 214 -14.69 3.01 -22.29
N ASP A 215 -13.93 2.70 -21.23
CA ASP A 215 -13.89 3.51 -20.01
C ASP A 215 -12.47 4.04 -19.76
N PRO A 216 -12.18 5.33 -20.00
CA PRO A 216 -10.89 5.91 -19.59
C PRO A 216 -10.80 6.05 -18.08
N VAL A 217 -9.61 5.77 -17.57
CA VAL A 217 -9.26 5.96 -16.16
C VAL A 217 -8.15 7.00 -16.08
N ILE A 218 -8.32 8.00 -15.22
CA ILE A 218 -7.30 9.02 -14.99
C ILE A 218 -6.95 8.97 -13.53
N ILE A 219 -5.67 8.76 -13.24
CA ILE A 219 -5.17 8.80 -11.87
C ILE A 219 -4.34 10.09 -11.77
N SER A 220 -4.97 11.15 -11.28
CA SER A 220 -4.25 12.39 -11.06
C SER A 220 -3.52 12.31 -9.72
N GLU A 221 -2.20 12.11 -9.77
CA GLU A 221 -1.35 12.35 -8.61
C GLU A 221 -1.25 13.87 -8.39
N THR A 222 -2.04 14.42 -7.48
CA THR A 222 -1.81 15.78 -6.98
C THR A 222 -0.89 15.68 -5.78
N ARG A 223 0.42 15.79 -6.01
CA ARG A 223 1.37 16.03 -4.92
C ARG A 223 1.21 17.46 -4.44
N SER A 224 0.28 17.66 -3.51
CA SER A 224 0.43 18.77 -2.58
C SER A 224 1.36 18.29 -1.47
N ASP A 225 2.46 19.01 -1.21
CA ASP A 225 3.35 18.73 -0.07
C ASP A 225 2.59 18.68 1.27
N GLN A 226 1.34 19.16 1.28
CA GLN A 226 0.47 19.23 2.45
C GLN A 226 -0.51 18.07 2.57
N VAL A 227 -0.71 17.25 1.53
CA VAL A 227 -1.74 16.19 1.49
C VAL A 227 -1.18 14.89 0.86
N PRO A 228 -1.04 13.80 1.64
CA PRO A 228 -0.39 12.56 1.20
C PRO A 228 -1.36 11.60 0.46
N PHE A 229 -2.08 12.09 -0.55
CA PHE A 229 -3.10 11.29 -1.26
C PHE A 229 -2.86 11.24 -2.77
N ILE A 230 -3.32 10.14 -3.38
CA ILE A 230 -3.47 10.00 -4.82
C ILE A 230 -4.96 10.07 -5.14
N TYR A 231 -5.34 10.83 -6.17
CA TYR A 231 -6.73 10.96 -6.57
C TYR A 231 -7.00 10.22 -7.88
N GLY A 232 -8.02 9.39 -7.86
CA GLY A 232 -8.50 8.65 -9.02
C GLY A 232 -9.81 9.21 -9.54
N LEU A 233 -9.91 9.32 -10.86
CA LEU A 233 -11.08 9.77 -11.60
C LEU A 233 -11.38 8.78 -12.72
N VAL A 234 -12.62 8.35 -12.81
CA VAL A 234 -13.11 7.54 -13.94
C VAL A 234 -14.13 8.38 -14.69
N CYS A 235 -13.96 8.51 -16.01
CA CYS A 235 -14.78 9.38 -16.85
C CYS A 235 -15.12 8.70 -18.18
N ASP A 236 -15.85 9.38 -19.06
CA ASP A 236 -16.05 8.95 -20.46
C ASP A 236 -14.84 9.32 -21.33
N ILE A 237 -14.58 8.57 -22.40
CA ILE A 237 -13.48 8.82 -23.34
C ILE A 237 -13.59 10.18 -24.04
N ASN A 238 -14.79 10.73 -24.12
CA ASN A 238 -15.06 12.01 -24.75
C ASN A 238 -14.98 13.20 -23.77
N SER A 239 -14.74 12.95 -22.49
CA SER A 239 -14.72 13.98 -21.45
C SER A 239 -13.54 14.94 -21.61
N SER A 240 -13.76 16.23 -21.34
CA SER A 240 -12.69 17.23 -21.33
C SER A 240 -11.90 17.17 -20.02
N LEU A 241 -10.75 16.49 -20.06
CA LEU A 241 -10.02 16.10 -18.85
C LEU A 241 -9.35 17.26 -18.11
N GLY A 242 -8.84 18.26 -18.85
CA GLY A 242 -8.11 19.39 -18.26
C GLY A 242 -8.93 20.15 -17.21
N PRO A 243 -10.15 20.62 -17.54
CA PRO A 243 -11.03 21.28 -16.59
C PRO A 243 -11.39 20.41 -15.38
N ILE A 244 -11.69 19.13 -15.58
CA ILE A 244 -12.11 18.21 -14.51
C ILE A 244 -10.96 17.95 -13.54
N ALA A 245 -9.74 17.72 -14.05
CA ALA A 245 -8.56 17.53 -13.22
C ALA A 245 -8.22 18.79 -12.41
N ALA A 246 -8.31 19.98 -13.03
CA ALA A 246 -8.08 21.25 -12.34
C ALA A 246 -9.12 21.54 -11.24
N GLU A 247 -10.38 21.17 -11.47
CA GLU A 247 -11.43 21.30 -10.48
C GLU A 247 -11.20 20.37 -9.29
N LEU A 248 -10.84 19.12 -9.58
CA LEU A 248 -10.51 18.10 -8.58
C LEU A 248 -9.35 18.56 -7.70
N ASP A 249 -8.23 18.97 -8.31
CA ASP A 249 -7.05 19.47 -7.57
C ASP A 249 -7.38 20.68 -6.70
N LYS A 250 -8.08 21.68 -7.27
CA LYS A 250 -8.39 22.94 -6.56
C LYS A 250 -9.38 22.75 -5.42
N ASN A 251 -10.37 21.88 -5.56
CA ASN A 251 -11.49 21.81 -4.61
C ASN A 251 -11.35 20.65 -3.63
N LEU A 252 -10.80 19.51 -4.04
CA LEU A 252 -10.62 18.37 -3.15
C LEU A 252 -9.51 18.64 -2.13
N ASN A 253 -8.37 19.20 -2.54
CA ASN A 253 -7.28 19.55 -1.63
C ASN A 253 -7.70 20.56 -0.56
N LYS A 254 -8.60 21.49 -0.88
CA LYS A 254 -9.11 22.49 0.08
C LYS A 254 -9.84 21.89 1.28
N ILE A 255 -10.43 20.70 1.10
CA ILE A 255 -11.09 19.98 2.20
C ILE A 255 -10.06 19.67 3.29
N PHE A 256 -8.84 19.30 2.90
CA PHE A 256 -7.78 18.89 3.83
C PHE A 256 -6.87 20.03 4.29
N ILE A 257 -6.69 21.08 3.48
CA ILE A 257 -5.77 22.19 3.79
C ILE A 257 -6.41 23.23 4.72
N ASN A 258 -7.70 23.54 4.56
CA ASN A 258 -8.35 24.62 5.30
C ASN A 258 -8.74 24.27 6.75
N SER A 259 -8.52 23.03 7.20
CA SER A 259 -8.85 22.55 8.55
C SER A 259 -7.74 22.76 9.58
N LYS A 260 -6.55 23.23 9.18
CA LYS A 260 -5.44 23.57 10.11
C LYS A 260 -5.54 24.98 10.73
N LYS A 261 -6.74 25.54 10.89
CA LYS A 261 -6.96 26.86 11.52
C LYS A 261 -7.72 26.75 12.83
#